data_AF-A0A2E8THV7-F1
#
_entry.id   AF-A0A2E8THV7-F1
#
_cell.length_a   1.000
_cell.length_b   1.000
_cell.length_c   1.000
_cell.angle_alpha   90.00
_cell.angle_beta   90.00
_cell.angle_gamma   90.00
#
_symmetry.space_group_name_H-M   'P 1'
#
loop_
_entity.id
_entity.type
_entity.pdbx_description
1 polymer ?
#
loop_
_entity_poly.entity_id
_entity_poly.type
_entity_poly.pdbx_seq_one_letter_code
_entity_poly.pdbx_strand_id
1 'polypeptide(L)'
;MTKFIIWFHLLLLLILTSAYFVHKHYCFAENLKILYLFNALIAVLVVVSAFLFRKKHKDYIAFYFFGGTIVKSLLFFILILPLFKQDNNVSRIEFLSFFVPYLLTLLVETLSLVRLLNIANDKSFITTEKYSKNNT
;
A
#
# COMPACT_ATOMS: atom_id res chain seq x y z
N MET A 1 18.57 0.71 2.26
CA MET A 1 17.36 1.56 2.22
C MET A 1 16.67 1.53 0.86
N THR A 2 17.38 1.75 -0.25
CA THR A 2 16.88 1.56 -1.63
C THR A 2 16.33 0.15 -1.89
N LYS A 3 16.98 -0.88 -1.34
CA LYS A 3 16.54 -2.29 -1.44
C LYS A 3 15.08 -2.52 -0.95
N PHE A 4 14.64 -1.83 0.10
CA PHE A 4 13.27 -1.94 0.62
C PHE A 4 12.25 -1.36 -0.37
N ILE A 5 12.53 -0.16 -0.88
CA ILE A 5 11.63 0.53 -1.83
C ILE A 5 11.54 -0.28 -3.13
N ILE A 6 12.67 -0.76 -3.65
CA ILE A 6 12.70 -1.59 -4.86
C ILE A 6 11.88 -2.88 -4.64
N TRP A 7 12.10 -3.56 -3.51
CA TRP A 7 11.34 -4.77 -3.18
C TRP A 7 9.83 -4.51 -3.12
N PHE A 8 9.42 -3.42 -2.48
CA PHE A 8 8.00 -3.04 -2.39
C PHE A 8 7.38 -2.82 -3.78
N HIS A 9 8.04 -2.04 -4.64
CA HIS A 9 7.52 -1.74 -5.99
C HIS A 9 7.46 -3.01 -6.86
N LEU A 10 8.48 -3.87 -6.79
CA LEU A 10 8.49 -5.14 -7.53
C LEU A 10 7.38 -6.08 -7.05
N LEU A 11 7.19 -6.21 -5.74
CA LEU A 11 6.14 -7.05 -5.18
C LEU A 11 4.75 -6.51 -5.54
N LEU A 12 4.55 -5.20 -5.42
CA LEU A 12 3.30 -4.53 -5.77
C LEU A 12 2.97 -4.72 -7.26
N LEU A 13 3.94 -4.50 -8.15
CA LEU A 13 3.77 -4.66 -9.58
C LEU A 13 3.46 -6.11 -9.94
N LEU A 14 4.21 -7.06 -9.39
CA LEU A 14 4.00 -8.49 -9.65
C LEU A 14 2.59 -8.94 -9.25
N ILE A 15 2.16 -8.61 -8.04
CA ILE A 15 0.84 -9.00 -7.51
C ILE A 15 -0.28 -8.34 -8.30
N LEU A 16 -0.21 -7.03 -8.52
CA LEU A 16 -1.29 -6.31 -9.21
C LEU A 16 -1.37 -6.66 -10.70
N THR A 17 -0.23 -6.88 -11.37
CA THR A 17 -0.23 -7.27 -12.77
C THR A 17 -0.85 -8.66 -12.93
N SER A 18 -0.42 -9.63 -12.10
CA SER A 18 -0.97 -10.98 -12.12
C SER A 18 -2.47 -10.98 -11.83
N ALA A 19 -2.89 -10.27 -10.78
CA ALA A 19 -4.29 -10.17 -10.40
C ALA A 19 -5.12 -9.45 -11.47
N TYR A 20 -4.60 -8.41 -12.11
CA TYR A 20 -5.29 -7.70 -13.18
C TYR A 20 -5.60 -8.63 -14.37
N PHE A 21 -4.64 -9.46 -14.79
CA PHE A 21 -4.86 -10.41 -15.90
C PHE A 21 -5.88 -11.48 -15.54
N VAL A 22 -5.81 -12.04 -14.33
CA VAL A 22 -6.81 -12.99 -13.83
C VAL A 22 -8.19 -12.33 -13.79
N HIS A 23 -8.28 -11.14 -13.20
CA HIS A 23 -9.54 -10.42 -13.03
C HIS A 23 -10.15 -10.05 -14.39
N LYS A 24 -9.35 -9.59 -15.34
CA LYS A 24 -9.79 -9.28 -16.72
C LYS A 24 -10.27 -10.53 -17.47
N HIS A 25 -9.73 -11.70 -17.16
CA HIS A 25 -10.13 -12.95 -17.81
C HIS A 25 -11.50 -13.44 -17.29
N TYR A 26 -11.76 -13.33 -15.98
CA TYR A 26 -12.97 -13.87 -15.36
C TYR A 26 -14.12 -12.86 -15.18
N CYS A 27 -13.82 -11.57 -15.07
CA CYS A 27 -14.83 -10.52 -14.93
C CYS A 27 -14.60 -9.42 -15.96
N PHE A 28 -15.69 -9.01 -16.62
CA PHE A 28 -15.67 -7.85 -17.49
C PHE A 28 -16.18 -6.64 -16.71
N ALA A 29 -15.25 -5.76 -16.30
CA ALA A 29 -15.57 -4.47 -15.70
C ALA A 29 -14.92 -3.37 -16.54
N GLU A 30 -15.72 -2.43 -17.04
CA GLU A 30 -15.27 -1.41 -18.02
C GLU A 30 -14.10 -0.56 -17.50
N ASN A 31 -14.09 -0.29 -16.20
CA ASN A 31 -13.17 0.62 -15.56
C ASN A 31 -12.12 -0.10 -14.68
N LEU A 32 -11.89 -1.41 -14.92
CA LEU A 32 -10.98 -2.25 -14.14
C LEU A 32 -9.55 -1.66 -14.08
N LYS A 33 -9.05 -1.14 -15.19
CA LYS A 33 -7.71 -0.55 -15.26
C LYS A 33 -7.56 0.65 -14.31
N ILE A 34 -8.58 1.51 -14.23
CA ILE A 34 -8.59 2.69 -13.35
C ILE A 34 -8.58 2.25 -11.89
N LEU A 35 -9.35 1.22 -11.53
CA LEU A 35 -9.39 0.67 -10.17
C LEU A 35 -8.04 0.14 -9.69
N TYR A 36 -7.33 -0.59 -10.55
CA TYR A 36 -6.00 -1.11 -10.23
C TYR A 36 -4.96 0.01 -10.14
N LEU A 37 -4.98 0.97 -11.08
CA LEU A 37 -4.04 2.08 -11.08
C LEU A 37 -4.23 3.00 -9.86
N PHE A 38 -5.49 3.31 -9.52
CA PHE A 38 -5.83 4.10 -8.34
C PHE A 38 -5.33 3.42 -7.06
N ASN A 39 -5.64 2.13 -6.88
CA ASN A 39 -5.19 1.39 -5.70
C ASN A 39 -3.66 1.30 -5.61
N ALA A 40 -2.98 1.09 -6.73
CA ALA A 40 -1.51 1.10 -6.79
C ALA A 40 -0.94 2.46 -6.38
N LEU A 41 -1.46 3.56 -6.95
CA LEU A 41 -0.99 4.91 -6.68
C LEU A 41 -1.14 5.26 -5.20
N ILE A 42 -2.33 5.04 -4.63
CA ILE A 42 -2.55 5.36 -3.22
C ILE A 42 -1.68 4.48 -2.32
N ALA A 43 -1.51 3.19 -2.65
CA ALA A 43 -0.64 2.31 -1.87
C ALA A 43 0.83 2.76 -1.85
N VAL A 44 1.34 3.24 -3.00
CA VAL A 44 2.66 3.86 -3.07
C VAL A 44 2.71 5.09 -2.16
N LEU A 45 1.70 5.97 -2.18
CA LEU A 45 1.66 7.15 -1.32
C LEU A 45 1.66 6.79 0.18
N VAL A 46 0.88 5.78 0.59
CA VAL A 46 0.82 5.32 1.99
C VAL A 46 2.17 4.75 2.43
N VAL A 47 2.79 3.87 1.65
CA VAL A 47 4.08 3.26 2.03
C VAL A 47 5.22 4.26 1.97
N VAL A 48 5.26 5.15 0.96
CA VAL A 48 6.28 6.20 0.85
C VAL A 48 6.14 7.21 1.98
N SER A 49 4.93 7.63 2.34
CA SER A 49 4.73 8.54 3.48
C SER A 49 5.17 7.89 4.80
N ALA A 50 4.74 6.65 5.08
CA ALA A 50 5.20 5.89 6.25
C ALA A 50 6.74 5.74 6.26
N PHE A 51 7.34 5.49 5.10
CA PHE A 51 8.80 5.44 4.96
C PHE A 51 9.44 6.79 5.28
N LEU A 52 8.97 7.91 4.74
CA LEU A 52 9.55 9.23 5.00
C LEU A 52 9.48 9.61 6.49
N PHE A 53 8.34 9.39 7.14
CA PHE A 53 8.12 9.74 8.55
C PHE A 53 8.88 8.84 9.53
N ARG A 54 9.38 7.68 9.09
CA ARG A 54 10.15 6.75 9.92
C ARG A 54 11.35 7.39 10.63
N LYS A 55 11.96 8.43 10.05
CA LYS A 55 13.16 9.06 10.62
C LYS A 55 12.83 9.98 11.80
N LYS A 56 11.65 10.61 11.79
CA LYS A 56 11.26 11.63 12.76
C LYS A 56 10.36 11.08 13.86
N HIS A 57 9.55 10.06 13.55
CA HIS A 57 8.49 9.55 14.41
C HIS A 57 8.41 8.02 14.36
N LYS A 58 9.48 7.33 14.78
CA LYS A 58 9.58 5.85 14.72
C LYS A 58 8.40 5.15 15.40
N ASP A 59 7.98 5.65 16.55
CA ASP A 59 6.90 5.05 17.35
C ASP A 59 5.51 5.20 16.70
N TYR A 60 5.38 6.13 15.76
CA TYR A 60 4.11 6.45 15.10
C TYR A 60 4.03 5.93 13.65
N ILE A 61 5.03 5.19 13.15
CA ILE A 61 5.03 4.64 11.78
C ILE A 61 3.75 3.85 11.50
N ALA A 62 3.32 3.01 12.45
CA ALA A 62 2.09 2.25 12.33
C ALA A 62 0.85 3.17 12.27
N PHE A 63 0.84 4.28 13.03
CA PHE A 63 -0.27 5.24 13.02
C PHE A 63 -0.39 5.96 11.67
N TYR A 64 0.72 6.40 11.07
CA TYR A 64 0.70 6.99 9.72
C TYR A 64 0.17 6.01 8.68
N PHE A 65 0.56 4.75 8.78
CA PHE A 65 0.06 3.70 7.91
C PHE A 65 -1.45 3.52 8.05
N PHE A 66 -1.95 3.31 9.27
CA PHE A 66 -3.38 3.13 9.52
C PHE A 66 -4.21 4.34 9.07
N GLY A 67 -3.75 5.55 9.39
CA GLY A 67 -4.39 6.78 8.92
C GLY A 67 -4.40 6.87 7.39
N GLY A 68 -3.27 6.54 6.74
CA GLY A 68 -3.17 6.50 5.28
C GLY A 68 -4.13 5.51 4.63
N THR A 69 -4.30 4.31 5.20
CA THR A 69 -5.25 3.30 4.72
C THR A 69 -6.71 3.72 4.91
N ILE A 70 -7.03 4.43 6.01
CA ILE A 70 -8.36 5.00 6.22
C ILE A 70 -8.63 6.07 5.15
N VAL A 71 -7.68 7.01 4.95
CA VAL A 71 -7.78 8.05 3.92
C VAL A 71 -7.94 7.44 2.53
N LYS A 72 -7.15 6.40 2.19
CA LYS A 72 -7.29 5.64 0.93
C LYS A 72 -8.71 5.13 0.73
N SER A 73 -9.30 4.55 1.78
CA SER A 73 -10.65 3.99 1.74
C SER A 73 -11.70 5.09 1.56
N LEU A 74 -11.53 6.26 2.21
CA LEU A 74 -12.40 7.42 2.02
C LEU A 74 -12.28 8.03 0.62
N LEU A 75 -11.05 8.18 0.09
CA LEU A 75 -10.81 8.69 -1.26
C LEU A 75 -11.47 7.82 -2.31
N PHE A 76 -11.51 6.50 -2.12
CA PHE A 76 -12.28 5.62 -2.99
C PHE A 76 -13.77 5.98 -3.00
N PHE A 77 -14.39 6.13 -1.83
CA PHE A 77 -15.82 6.46 -1.73
C PHE A 77 -16.17 7.80 -2.37
N ILE A 78 -15.27 8.78 -2.31
CA ILE A 78 -15.51 10.13 -2.84
C ILE A 78 -15.21 10.21 -4.33
N LEU A 79 -14.08 9.66 -4.79
CA LEU A 79 -13.57 9.87 -6.15
C LEU A 79 -13.94 8.76 -7.12
N ILE A 80 -13.93 7.51 -6.64
CA ILE A 80 -14.05 6.34 -7.49
C ILE A 80 -15.48 5.83 -7.49
N LEU A 81 -16.12 5.65 -6.33
CA LEU A 81 -17.49 5.13 -6.24
C LEU A 81 -18.50 5.80 -7.20
N PRO A 82 -18.51 7.14 -7.39
CA PRO A 82 -19.44 7.78 -8.31
C PRO A 82 -19.26 7.37 -9.78
N LEU A 83 -18.06 6.95 -10.19
CA LEU A 83 -17.74 6.57 -11.57
C LEU A 83 -18.33 5.20 -11.97
N PHE A 84 -18.75 4.38 -11.00
CA PHE A 84 -19.20 3.00 -11.23
C PHE A 84 -20.65 2.79 -10.78
N LYS A 85 -21.23 3.75 -10.06
CA LYS A 85 -22.61 3.69 -9.60
C LYS A 85 -23.56 4.20 -10.70
N GLN A 86 -23.68 3.44 -11.79
CA GLN A 86 -24.52 3.84 -12.95
C GLN A 86 -26.02 3.82 -12.63
N ASP A 87 -26.49 2.88 -11.79
CA ASP A 87 -27.93 2.65 -11.56
C ASP A 87 -28.40 2.96 -10.12
N ASN A 88 -27.75 3.91 -9.44
CA ASN A 88 -27.95 4.18 -8.01
C ASN A 88 -27.69 3.00 -7.04
N ASN A 89 -27.29 1.84 -7.56
CA ASN A 89 -26.93 0.65 -6.81
C ASN A 89 -25.54 0.15 -7.25
N VAL A 90 -24.83 -0.52 -6.34
CA VAL A 90 -23.52 -1.11 -6.64
C VAL A 90 -23.72 -2.60 -6.85
N SER A 91 -23.40 -3.09 -8.04
CA SER A 91 -23.50 -4.52 -8.34
C SER A 91 -22.42 -5.31 -7.59
N ARG A 92 -22.64 -6.62 -7.38
CA ARG A 92 -21.63 -7.50 -6.79
C ARG A 92 -20.32 -7.50 -7.60
N ILE A 93 -20.43 -7.37 -8.93
CA ILE A 93 -19.27 -7.35 -9.83
C ILE A 93 -18.49 -6.04 -9.66
N GLU A 94 -19.16 -4.89 -9.57
CA GLU A 94 -18.52 -3.60 -9.31
C GLU A 94 -17.82 -3.57 -7.94
N PHE A 95 -18.49 -4.09 -6.91
CA PHE A 95 -17.89 -4.21 -5.58
C PHE A 95 -16.62 -5.05 -5.61
N LEU A 96 -16.66 -6.24 -6.23
CA LEU A 96 -15.48 -7.12 -6.33
C LEU A 96 -14.38 -6.50 -7.21
N SER A 97 -14.77 -5.78 -8.26
CA SER A 97 -13.85 -5.04 -9.14
C SER A 97 -12.98 -4.06 -8.36
N PHE A 98 -13.55 -3.40 -7.36
CA PHE A 98 -12.82 -2.55 -6.42
C PHE A 98 -12.10 -3.36 -5.33
N PHE A 99 -12.80 -4.30 -4.69
CA PHE A 99 -12.34 -4.94 -3.47
C PHE A 99 -11.08 -5.79 -3.70
N VAL A 100 -10.96 -6.45 -4.85
CA VAL A 100 -9.79 -7.28 -5.19
C VAL A 100 -8.48 -6.47 -5.22
N PRO A 101 -8.32 -5.42 -6.07
CA PRO A 101 -7.10 -4.62 -6.05
C PRO A 101 -6.90 -3.89 -4.71
N TYR A 102 -7.97 -3.48 -4.03
CA TYR A 102 -7.88 -2.88 -2.70
C TYR A 102 -7.25 -3.84 -1.68
N LEU A 103 -7.76 -5.06 -1.57
CA LEU A 103 -7.29 -6.04 -0.60
C LEU A 103 -5.85 -6.47 -0.88
N LEU A 104 -5.52 -6.69 -2.15
CA LEU A 104 -4.16 -7.06 -2.56
C LEU A 104 -3.15 -5.97 -2.24
N THR A 105 -3.48 -4.71 -2.55
CA THR A 105 -2.61 -3.59 -2.17
C THR A 105 -2.48 -3.47 -0.67
N LEU A 106 -3.56 -3.63 0.09
CA LEU A 106 -3.54 -3.60 1.55
C LEU A 106 -2.62 -4.68 2.14
N LEU A 107 -2.65 -5.90 1.62
CA LEU A 107 -1.75 -6.98 2.07
C LEU A 107 -0.28 -6.61 1.82
N VAL A 108 0.05 -6.10 0.63
CA VAL A 108 1.43 -5.67 0.30
C VAL A 108 1.86 -4.51 1.18
N GLU A 109 0.98 -3.55 1.41
CA GLU A 109 1.15 -2.42 2.33
C GLU A 109 1.47 -2.93 3.75
N THR A 110 0.67 -3.86 4.30
CA THR A 110 0.88 -4.44 5.64
C THR A 110 2.20 -5.21 5.73
N LEU A 111 2.55 -6.02 4.73
CA LEU A 111 3.83 -6.73 4.69
C LEU A 111 5.01 -5.74 4.66
N SER A 112 4.85 -4.64 3.94
CA SER A 112 5.85 -3.58 3.86
C SER A 112 5.99 -2.84 5.19
N LEU A 113 4.88 -2.57 5.89
CA LEU A 113 4.89 -1.99 7.22
C LEU A 113 5.63 -2.90 8.22
N VAL A 114 5.32 -4.19 8.25
CA VAL A 114 5.99 -5.16 9.14
C VAL A 114 7.50 -5.14 8.91
N ARG A 115 7.93 -5.17 7.64
CA ARG A 115 9.36 -5.05 7.30
C ARG A 115 9.96 -3.71 7.73
N LEU A 116 9.23 -2.61 7.52
CA LEU A 116 9.69 -1.27 7.89
C LEU A 116 9.87 -1.13 9.40
N LEU A 117 8.94 -1.67 10.20
CA LEU A 117 9.02 -1.70 11.65
C LEU A 117 10.18 -2.57 12.14
N ASN A 118 10.38 -3.74 11.55
CA ASN A 118 11.53 -4.60 11.88
C ASN A 118 12.86 -3.90 11.60
N ILE A 119 12.98 -3.18 10.47
CA ILE A 119 14.16 -2.36 10.17
C ILE A 119 14.32 -1.20 11.16
N ALA A 120 13.22 -0.60 11.63
CA ALA A 120 13.26 0.52 12.57
C ALA A 120 13.64 0.10 13.99
N ASN A 121 13.23 -1.10 14.40
CA ASN A 121 13.38 -1.68 15.74
C ASN A 121 14.60 -2.59 15.92
N ASP A 122 15.31 -2.94 14.86
CA ASP A 122 16.54 -3.72 14.97
C ASP A 122 17.60 -2.97 15.79
N LYS A 123 17.80 -3.41 17.05
CA LYS A 123 18.75 -2.84 18.02
C LYS A 123 20.21 -3.06 17.60
N SER A 124 20.50 -3.95 16.66
CA SER A 124 21.88 -4.28 16.25
C SER A 124 22.61 -3.13 15.56
N PHE A 125 21.89 -2.28 14.82
CA PHE A 125 22.47 -1.14 14.09
C PHE A 125 22.75 0.07 14.99
N ILE A 126 21.88 0.32 15.98
CA ILE A 126 22.02 1.45 16.92
C ILE A 126 23.17 1.20 17.90
N THR A 127 23.39 -0.05 18.29
CA THR A 127 24.45 -0.41 19.25
C THR A 127 25.84 -0.30 18.61
N THR A 128 25.99 -0.70 17.35
CA THR A 128 27.26 -0.65 16.61
C THR A 128 27.69 0.77 16.26
N GLU A 129 26.76 1.65 15.86
CA GLU A 129 27.07 3.06 15.58
C GLU A 129 27.44 3.83 16.87
N LYS A 130 26.74 3.57 17.97
CA LYS A 130 27.03 4.21 19.28
C LYS A 130 28.37 3.71 19.87
N TYR A 131 28.72 2.45 19.64
CA TYR A 131 30.01 1.89 20.06
C TYR A 131 31.18 2.46 19.24
N SER A 132 31.02 2.57 17.91
CA SER A 132 32.05 3.14 17.05
C SER A 132 32.31 4.62 17.32
N LYS A 133 31.29 5.39 17.71
CA LYS A 133 31.42 6.84 17.95
C LYS A 133 31.95 7.19 19.34
N ASN A 134 31.91 6.26 20.30
CA ASN A 134 32.45 6.44 21.64
C ASN A 134 33.89 5.91 21.78
N ASN A 135 34.40 5.16 20.79
CA ASN A 135 35.74 4.56 20.77
C ASN A 135 36.66 5.17 19.70
N THR A 136 36.32 6.36 19.19
CA THR A 136 37.13 7.21 18.31
C THR A 136 37.13 8.62 18.86
#